data_AF-A0A0S7YD12-F1
#
_entry.id   AF-A0A0S7YD12-F1
#
_cell.length_a   1.000
_cell.length_b   1.000
_cell.length_c   1.000
_cell.angle_alpha   90.00
_cell.angle_beta   90.00
_cell.angle_gamma   90.00
#
_symmetry.space_group_name_H-M   'P 1'
#
loop_
_entity.id
_entity.type
_entity.pdbx_description
1 polymer ?
#
loop_
_entity_poly.entity_id
_entity_poly.type
_entity_poly.pdbx_seq_one_letter_code
_entity_poly.pdbx_strand_id
1 'polypeptide(L)'
;MGASNEFIEEYNSVRLNDEKKEGRACYKLELTRKPESSAGYSRLVVWVDKEYLVPLMIDYYHDDDPELWEKQLILSEIQLIDGIYTPMKVVMYNKLDATHTSMEITDITYEVDLPDDLFTEMGMQK
;
A
#
# COMPACT_ATOMS: atom_id res chain seq x y z
N MET A 1 -1.92 1.00 6.83
CA MET A 1 -0.96 0.31 5.95
C MET A 1 -1.49 -1.10 5.82
N GLY A 2 -1.81 -1.54 4.60
CA GLY A 2 -2.43 -2.85 4.36
C GLY A 2 -1.52 -3.94 4.89
N ALA A 3 -1.89 -4.52 6.02
CA ALA A 3 -1.26 -5.73 6.53
C ALA A 3 -2.08 -6.90 5.98
N SER A 4 -1.41 -7.97 5.55
CA SER A 4 -2.00 -9.23 5.06
C SER A 4 -2.58 -9.22 3.62
N ASN A 5 -3.30 -10.29 3.29
CA ASN A 5 -4.01 -10.54 2.03
C ASN A 5 -5.23 -9.60 1.81
N GLU A 6 -5.36 -8.49 2.55
CA GLU A 6 -6.51 -7.60 2.49
C GLU A 6 -6.88 -7.23 1.04
N PHE A 7 -5.91 -6.82 0.22
CA PHE A 7 -6.16 -6.46 -1.19
C PHE A 7 -6.69 -7.63 -2.05
N ILE A 8 -6.47 -8.88 -1.64
CA ILE A 8 -6.89 -10.10 -2.33
C ILE A 8 -8.25 -10.58 -1.80
N GLU A 9 -8.42 -10.55 -0.48
CA GLU A 9 -9.57 -11.13 0.22
C GLU A 9 -10.73 -10.15 0.30
N GLU A 10 -10.47 -8.86 0.45
CA GLU A 10 -11.49 -7.84 0.73
C GLU A 10 -11.96 -7.07 -0.52
N TYR A 11 -11.23 -7.19 -1.64
CA TYR A 11 -11.51 -6.43 -2.87
C TYR A 11 -11.69 -7.34 -4.09
N ASN A 12 -12.56 -6.91 -5.00
CA ASN A 12 -12.59 -7.39 -6.38
C ASN A 12 -11.62 -6.54 -7.21
N SER A 13 -10.74 -7.17 -7.98
CA SER A 13 -9.73 -6.46 -8.78
C SER A 13 -10.00 -6.55 -10.27
N VAL A 14 -9.81 -5.43 -10.97
CA VAL A 14 -9.84 -5.33 -12.42
C VAL A 14 -8.55 -4.70 -12.90
N ARG A 15 -7.91 -5.33 -13.89
CA ARG A 15 -6.75 -4.73 -14.56
C ARG A 15 -7.23 -3.75 -15.61
N LEU A 16 -6.81 -2.50 -15.46
CA LEU A 16 -7.03 -1.44 -16.43
C LEU A 16 -5.89 -1.40 -17.44
N ASN A 17 -5.99 -0.49 -18.41
CA ASN A 17 -4.89 -0.24 -19.34
C ASN A 17 -3.65 0.22 -18.58
N ASP A 18 -2.52 -0.40 -18.93
CA ASP A 18 -1.23 -0.06 -18.36
C ASP A 18 -0.89 1.42 -18.60
N GLU A 19 -0.26 2.05 -17.63
CA GLU A 19 0.03 3.49 -17.62
C GLU A 19 1.49 3.72 -17.23
N LYS A 20 2.08 4.83 -17.67
CA LYS A 20 3.36 5.28 -17.13
C LYS A 20 3.13 6.17 -15.90
N LYS A 21 3.75 5.85 -14.78
CA LYS A 21 3.82 6.74 -13.60
C LYS A 21 5.26 6.95 -13.18
N GLU A 22 5.59 8.21 -12.87
CA GLU A 22 6.95 8.62 -12.51
C GLU A 22 8.03 8.12 -13.49
N GLY A 23 7.71 8.12 -14.78
CA GLY A 23 8.60 7.62 -15.85
C GLY A 23 8.71 6.09 -15.97
N ARG A 24 8.09 5.33 -15.07
CA ARG A 24 8.13 3.86 -15.03
C ARG A 24 6.86 3.26 -15.62
N ALA A 25 7.00 2.12 -16.31
CA ALA A 25 5.85 1.40 -16.87
C ALA A 25 5.14 0.64 -15.74
N CYS A 26 3.84 0.87 -15.56
CA CYS A 26 3.07 0.30 -14.46
C CYS A 26 1.90 -0.54 -14.98
N TYR A 27 1.58 -1.61 -14.25
CA TYR A 27 0.24 -2.17 -14.26
C TYR A 27 -0.68 -1.23 -13.49
N LYS A 28 -1.86 -0.97 -14.03
CA LYS A 28 -2.91 -0.20 -13.35
C LYS A 28 -4.02 -1.15 -12.94
N LEU A 29 -4.33 -1.18 -11.66
CA LEU A 29 -5.39 -2.00 -11.09
C LEU A 29 -6.43 -1.10 -10.46
N GLU A 30 -7.70 -1.41 -10.65
CA GLU A 30 -8.79 -0.88 -9.85
C GLU A 30 -9.29 -1.99 -8.92
N LEU A 31 -9.39 -1.67 -7.65
CA LEU A 31 -9.88 -2.57 -6.61
C LEU A 31 -11.17 -1.97 -6.04
N THR A 32 -12.25 -2.73 -6.05
CA THR A 32 -13.54 -2.33 -5.46
C THR A 32 -13.84 -3.22 -4.27
N ARG A 33 -14.16 -2.62 -3.12
CA ARG A 33 -14.46 -3.34 -1.88
C ARG A 33 -15.62 -4.32 -2.10
N LYS A 34 -15.48 -5.55 -1.60
CA LYS A 34 -16.56 -6.54 -1.63
C LYS A 34 -17.70 -6.13 -0.71
N PRO A 35 -18.97 -6.45 -1.02
CA PRO A 35 -20.12 -6.06 -0.19
C PRO A 35 -20.04 -6.51 1.27
N GLU A 36 -19.43 -7.67 1.54
CA GLU A 36 -19.26 -8.27 2.86
C GLU A 36 -18.01 -7.81 3.62
N SER A 37 -17.15 -7.03 2.96
CA SER A 37 -15.87 -6.61 3.48
C SER A 37 -16.00 -5.47 4.50
N SER A 38 -15.14 -5.48 5.52
CA SER A 38 -14.97 -4.37 6.46
C SER A 38 -13.81 -3.42 6.10
N ALA A 39 -13.25 -3.51 4.89
CA ALA A 39 -12.12 -2.70 4.48
C ALA A 39 -12.47 -1.21 4.46
N GLY A 40 -11.51 -0.36 4.82
CA GLY A 40 -11.74 1.06 5.11
C GLY A 40 -11.91 1.98 3.91
N TYR A 41 -11.87 1.48 2.67
CA TYR A 41 -12.02 2.27 1.45
C TYR A 41 -12.92 1.55 0.48
N SER A 42 -13.82 2.28 -0.19
CA SER A 42 -14.76 1.68 -1.15
C SER A 42 -14.07 1.26 -2.44
N ARG A 43 -13.05 2.02 -2.85
CA ARG A 43 -12.30 1.82 -4.09
C ARG A 43 -10.84 2.24 -3.93
N LEU A 44 -9.95 1.54 -4.62
CA LEU A 44 -8.54 1.87 -4.75
C LEU A 44 -8.13 1.85 -6.21
N VAL A 45 -7.21 2.73 -6.62
CA VAL A 45 -6.49 2.62 -7.88
C VAL A 45 -5.01 2.47 -7.58
N VAL A 46 -4.41 1.38 -8.04
CA VAL A 46 -3.03 0.98 -7.71
C VAL A 46 -2.20 0.99 -8.99
N TRP A 47 -1.06 1.66 -8.96
CA TRP A 47 -0.03 1.58 -9.99
C TRP A 47 1.14 0.74 -9.48
N VAL A 48 1.31 -0.44 -10.06
CA VAL A 48 2.37 -1.40 -9.70
C VAL A 48 3.46 -1.37 -10.75
N ASP A 49 4.70 -1.17 -10.35
CA ASP A 49 5.84 -1.20 -11.25
C ASP A 49 5.97 -2.56 -11.96
N LYS A 50 6.19 -2.56 -13.27
CA LYS A 50 6.28 -3.80 -14.05
C LYS A 50 7.59 -4.57 -13.87
N GLU A 51 8.64 -3.91 -13.41
CA GLU A 51 9.98 -4.50 -13.26
C GLU A 51 10.15 -5.10 -11.86
N TYR A 52 9.79 -4.33 -10.83
CA TYR A 52 9.99 -4.70 -9.43
C TYR A 52 8.75 -5.24 -8.74
N LEU A 53 7.57 -5.14 -9.38
CA LEU A 53 6.28 -5.61 -8.84
C LEU A 53 5.89 -4.99 -7.49
N VAL A 54 6.36 -3.77 -7.22
CA VAL A 54 5.97 -2.98 -6.05
C VAL A 54 5.03 -1.85 -6.44
N PRO A 55 4.07 -1.46 -5.57
CA PRO A 55 3.27 -0.26 -5.80
C PRO A 55 4.16 0.99 -5.83
N LEU A 56 3.94 1.88 -6.80
CA LEU A 56 4.54 3.22 -6.84
C LEU A 56 3.57 4.28 -6.33
N MET A 57 2.27 4.05 -6.54
CA MET A 57 1.22 4.98 -6.19
C MET A 57 -0.07 4.21 -5.90
N ILE A 58 -0.83 4.68 -4.90
CA ILE A 58 -2.18 4.19 -4.61
C ILE A 58 -3.08 5.39 -4.33
N ASP A 59 -4.17 5.50 -5.08
CA ASP A 59 -5.25 6.44 -4.80
C ASP A 59 -6.36 5.72 -4.02
N TYR A 60 -6.79 6.33 -2.92
CA TYR A 60 -7.79 5.82 -1.99
C TYR A 60 -9.07 6.65 -2.07
N TYR A 61 -10.19 5.98 -2.31
CA TYR A 61 -11.51 6.62 -2.39
C TYR A 61 -12.31 6.34 -1.11
N HIS A 62 -13.06 7.36 -0.67
CA HIS A 62 -13.79 7.39 0.59
C HIS A 62 -14.69 6.16 0.79
N ASP A 63 -14.86 5.69 2.02
CA ASP A 63 -15.61 4.46 2.34
C ASP A 63 -17.09 4.50 1.94
N ASP A 64 -17.73 5.66 2.07
CA ASP A 64 -19.12 5.92 1.72
C ASP A 64 -19.32 6.51 0.30
N ASP A 65 -18.25 7.02 -0.33
CA ASP A 65 -18.31 7.66 -1.66
C ASP A 65 -17.16 7.17 -2.57
N PRO A 66 -17.44 6.29 -3.56
CA PRO A 66 -16.42 5.70 -4.44
C PRO A 66 -15.81 6.66 -5.46
N GLU A 67 -16.37 7.87 -5.61
CA GLU A 67 -15.84 8.92 -6.48
C GLU A 67 -15.02 9.97 -5.70
N LEU A 68 -15.19 10.04 -4.38
CA LEU A 68 -14.44 10.97 -3.54
C LEU A 68 -13.03 10.47 -3.28
N TRP A 69 -12.07 11.02 -4.03
CA TRP A 69 -10.65 10.76 -3.84
C TRP A 69 -10.14 11.42 -2.56
N GLU A 70 -9.91 10.61 -1.52
CA GLU A 70 -9.57 11.09 -0.20
C GLU A 70 -8.07 11.13 0.04
N LYS A 71 -7.34 10.06 -0.31
CA LYS A 71 -5.90 9.94 -0.01
C LYS A 71 -5.08 9.46 -1.20
N GLN A 72 -3.81 9.83 -1.21
CA GLN A 72 -2.82 9.36 -2.18
C GLN A 72 -1.56 8.91 -1.46
N LEU A 73 -1.20 7.65 -1.64
CA LEU A 73 0.06 7.08 -1.19
C LEU A 73 1.06 7.08 -2.34
N ILE A 74 2.26 7.58 -2.09
CA ILE A 74 3.40 7.51 -3.01
C ILE A 74 4.50 6.71 -2.33
N LEU A 75 5.04 5.73 -3.06
CA LEU A 75 6.14 4.89 -2.60
C LEU A 75 7.31 5.07 -3.55
N SER A 76 8.49 5.35 -2.99
CA SER A 76 9.69 5.66 -3.76
C SER A 76 10.94 5.10 -3.10
N GLU A 77 12.09 5.35 -3.74
CA GLU A 77 13.40 4.89 -3.26
C GLU A 77 13.45 3.37 -3.09
N ILE A 78 13.07 2.65 -4.15
CA ILE A 78 13.00 1.20 -4.15
C ILE A 78 14.42 0.63 -4.12
N GLN A 79 14.69 -0.25 -3.15
CA GLN A 79 15.96 -0.93 -2.98
C GLN A 79 15.74 -2.45 -2.94
N LEU A 80 16.71 -3.22 -3.44
CA LEU A 80 16.70 -4.68 -3.31
C LEU A 80 17.42 -5.05 -2.01
N ILE A 81 16.68 -5.51 -1.01
CA ILE A 81 17.18 -5.85 0.33
C ILE A 81 16.82 -7.29 0.60
N ASP A 82 17.81 -8.14 0.88
CA ASP A 82 17.66 -9.59 1.08
C ASP A 82 16.85 -10.28 -0.04
N GLY A 83 17.00 -9.80 -1.29
CA GLY A 83 16.28 -10.33 -2.45
C GLY A 83 14.84 -9.81 -2.62
N ILE A 84 14.39 -8.88 -1.77
CA ILE A 84 13.05 -8.28 -1.80
C ILE A 84 13.14 -6.81 -2.20
N TYR A 85 12.48 -6.44 -3.29
CA TYR A 85 12.32 -5.03 -3.66
C TYR A 85 11.43 -4.33 -2.65
N THR A 86 11.98 -3.31 -2.00
CA THR A 86 11.38 -2.63 -0.86
C THR A 86 11.38 -1.11 -1.11
N PRO A 87 10.21 -0.44 -1.06
CA PRO A 87 10.17 1.02 -1.08
C PRO A 87 10.64 1.58 0.27
N MET A 88 11.72 2.37 0.25
CA MET A 88 12.32 2.92 1.47
C MET A 88 11.71 4.26 1.90
N LYS A 89 10.89 4.87 1.04
CA LYS A 89 10.19 6.12 1.34
C LYS A 89 8.72 6.02 0.99
N VAL A 90 7.89 6.47 1.93
CA VAL A 90 6.43 6.41 1.84
C VAL A 90 5.86 7.76 2.21
N VAL A 91 5.04 8.35 1.34
CA VAL A 91 4.36 9.62 1.61
C VAL A 91 2.86 9.45 1.37
N MET A 92 2.07 9.67 2.41
CA MET A 92 0.60 9.68 2.35
C MET A 92 0.11 11.11 2.37
N TYR A 93 -0.64 11.51 1.36
CA TYR A 93 -1.34 12.79 1.29
C TYR A 93 -2.82 12.59 1.59
N ASN A 94 -3.38 13.36 2.51
CA ASN A 94 -4.82 13.52 2.68
C ASN A 94 -5.26 14.75 1.87
N LYS A 95 -6.08 14.51 0.84
CA LYS A 95 -6.55 15.54 -0.08
C LYS A 95 -7.68 16.40 0.52
N LEU A 96 -8.46 15.85 1.45
CA LEU A 96 -9.57 16.58 2.08
C LEU A 96 -9.06 17.63 3.07
N ASP A 97 -8.05 17.27 3.86
CA ASP A 97 -7.50 18.14 4.91
C ASP A 97 -6.22 18.88 4.49
N ALA A 98 -5.75 18.65 3.26
CA ALA A 98 -4.48 19.18 2.72
C ALA A 98 -3.26 18.90 3.63
N THR A 99 -3.25 17.76 4.31
CA THR A 99 -2.15 17.30 5.17
C THR A 99 -1.38 16.17 4.51
N HIS A 100 -0.17 15.90 5.02
CA HIS A 100 0.59 14.74 4.60
C HIS A 100 1.41 14.15 5.76
N THR A 101 1.72 12.87 5.64
CA THR A 101 2.64 12.13 6.51
C THR A 101 3.71 11.51 5.64
N SER A 102 4.97 11.69 6.02
CA SER A 102 6.11 11.04 5.38
C SER A 102 6.78 10.06 6.34
N MET A 103 7.23 8.94 5.81
CA MET A 103 7.98 7.91 6.51
C MET A 103 9.18 7.53 5.65
N GLU A 104 10.35 7.51 6.28
CA GLU A 104 11.59 7.05 5.68
C GLU A 104 12.10 5.87 6.50
N ILE A 105 12.33 4.74 5.82
CA ILE A 105 12.89 3.54 6.41
C ILE A 105 14.41 3.69 6.33
N THR A 106 15.08 3.73 7.48
CA THR A 106 16.54 3.89 7.52
C THR A 106 17.28 2.56 7.49
N ASP A 107 16.64 1.50 8.00
CA ASP A 107 17.19 0.16 8.08
C ASP A 107 16.05 -0.87 8.07
N ILE A 108 16.28 -2.01 7.41
CA ILE A 108 15.34 -3.13 7.35
C ILE A 108 16.11 -4.42 7.12
N THR A 109 15.68 -5.47 7.81
CA THR A 109 16.24 -6.82 7.68
C THR A 109 15.10 -7.80 7.60
N TYR A 110 15.16 -8.70 6.61
CA TYR A 110 14.17 -9.75 6.44
C TYR A 110 14.64 -11.08 7.04
N GLU A 111 13.71 -12.04 7.13
CA GLU A 111 13.98 -13.40 7.63
C GLU A 111 14.64 -13.43 9.03
N VAL A 112 14.34 -12.43 9.86
CA VAL A 112 14.79 -12.37 11.25
C VAL A 112 14.00 -13.38 12.07
N ASP A 113 14.71 -14.20 12.84
CA ASP A 113 14.10 -15.11 13.82
C ASP A 113 13.59 -14.28 15.02
N LEU A 114 12.28 -14.10 15.10
CA LEU A 114 11.61 -13.36 16.17
C LEU A 114 10.86 -14.33 17.07
N PRO A 115 11.02 -14.25 18.40
CA PRO A 115 10.36 -15.18 19.30
C PRO A 115 8.86 -14.89 19.39
N ASP A 116 8.04 -15.94 19.42
CA ASP A 116 6.58 -15.84 19.42
C ASP A 116 6.02 -14.99 20.59
N ASP A 117 6.73 -14.98 21.72
CA ASP A 117 6.30 -14.24 22.92
C ASP A 117 6.31 -12.72 22.72
N LEU A 118 7.07 -12.21 21.74
CA LEU A 118 7.06 -10.80 21.32
C LEU A 118 5.67 -10.37 20.84
N PHE A 119 4.90 -11.28 20.23
CA PHE A 119 3.58 -11.01 19.66
C PHE A 119 2.44 -11.27 20.67
N THR A 120 2.74 -11.23 21.97
CA THR A 120 1.76 -11.26 23.06
C THR A 120 1.57 -9.87 23.65
N GLU A 121 0.43 -9.60 24.30
CA GLU A 121 0.18 -8.32 24.99
C GLU A 121 1.31 -8.00 25.98
N MET A 122 1.79 -9.01 26.72
CA MET A 122 2.90 -8.86 27.66
C MET A 122 4.24 -8.59 26.95
N GLY A 123 4.47 -9.20 25.78
CA GLY A 123 5.62 -8.93 24.94
C GLY A 123 5.68 -7.49 24.44
N MET A 124 4.51 -6.90 24.12
CA MET A 124 4.37 -5.53 23.64
C MET A 124 4.43 -4.46 24.74
N GLN A 125 4.36 -4.84 26.02
CA GLN A 125 4.43 -3.92 27.18
C GLN A 125 5.87 -3.67 27.68
N LYS A 126 6.85 -4.42 27.16
CA LYS A 126 8.27 -4.22 27.50
C LYS A 126 8.85 -3.01 26.77
#